data_AF-B2L2W4-F1
#
_entry.id   AF-B2L2W4-F1
#
_cell.length_a   1.000
_cell.length_b   1.000
_cell.length_c   1.000
_cell.angle_alpha   90.00
_cell.angle_beta   90.00
_cell.angle_gamma   90.00
#
_symmetry.space_group_name_H-M   'P 1'
#
loop_
_entity.id
_entity.type
_entity.pdbx_description
1 polymer ?
#
loop_
_entity_poly.entity_id
_entity_poly.type
_entity_poly.pdbx_seq_one_letter_code
_entity_poly.pdbx_strand_id
1 'polypeptide(L)'
;PNDPKSYEAYVLNIVRFLEKYKDSAQKDDMIFEECGSVPSELKERGEFNNERGERKVCRFKLEWLGNCSGINDETYGYKEGKPCVIIKLNRVLGFKPKPPKNESLETYPVMKYSPYVLPVQCTGKRDEDKEKIGNVEYFGLGGYPGFPLQYYPYYGKLLQPKYLQPLLAVQFTNLTMDTEIRIECKAYGE
;
A
#
# COMPACT_ATOMS: atom_id res chain seq x y z
N PRO A 1 -21.92 10.07 3.80
CA PRO A 1 -20.96 10.77 4.69
C PRO A 1 -21.57 11.26 6.02
N ASN A 2 -22.80 11.79 5.98
CA ASN A 2 -23.40 12.49 7.13
C ASN A 2 -23.78 11.60 8.33
N ASP A 3 -24.02 10.30 8.12
CA ASP A 3 -24.31 9.34 9.19
C ASP A 3 -23.04 8.53 9.53
N PRO A 4 -22.45 8.69 10.74
CA PRO A 4 -21.28 7.92 11.17
C PRO A 4 -21.49 6.39 11.12
N LYS A 5 -22.70 5.91 11.40
CA LYS A 5 -23.01 4.49 11.40
C LYS A 5 -22.89 3.87 10.01
N SER A 6 -23.07 4.68 8.95
CA SER A 6 -22.99 4.22 7.56
C SER A 6 -21.59 3.73 7.17
N TYR A 7 -20.52 4.25 7.80
CA TYR A 7 -19.15 3.91 7.46
C TYR A 7 -18.35 3.23 8.59
N GLU A 8 -18.93 3.13 9.79
CA GLU A 8 -18.30 2.56 10.98
C GLU A 8 -17.66 1.18 10.72
N ALA A 9 -18.37 0.29 10.02
CA ALA A 9 -17.86 -1.04 9.71
C ALA A 9 -16.59 -1.01 8.84
N TYR A 10 -16.47 -0.07 7.91
CA TYR A 10 -15.29 0.05 7.05
C TYR A 10 -14.10 0.61 7.84
N VAL A 11 -14.34 1.64 8.66
CA VAL A 11 -13.32 2.21 9.55
C VAL A 11 -12.78 1.16 10.50
N LEU A 12 -13.66 0.41 11.19
CA LEU A 12 -13.25 -0.66 12.11
C LEU A 12 -12.40 -1.74 11.42
N ASN A 13 -12.72 -2.09 10.18
CA ASN A 13 -11.93 -3.05 9.40
C ASN A 13 -10.53 -2.51 9.06
N ILE A 14 -10.42 -1.23 8.70
CA ILE A 14 -9.13 -0.59 8.44
C ILE A 14 -8.30 -0.53 9.72
N VAL A 15 -8.88 -0.06 10.84
CA VAL A 15 -8.20 0.01 12.14
C VAL A 15 -7.67 -1.36 12.56
N ARG A 16 -8.52 -2.39 12.52
CA ARG A 16 -8.12 -3.76 12.88
C ARG A 16 -7.00 -4.29 11.98
N PHE A 17 -7.03 -3.96 10.69
CA PHE A 17 -5.98 -4.36 9.75
C PHE A 17 -4.64 -3.67 10.03
N LEU A 18 -4.68 -2.38 10.37
CA LEU A 18 -3.49 -1.55 10.61
C LEU A 18 -2.89 -1.73 12.01
N GLU A 19 -3.56 -2.40 12.94
CA GLU A 19 -3.06 -2.62 14.31
C GLU A 19 -1.64 -3.20 14.36
N LYS A 20 -1.33 -4.17 13.48
CA LYS A 20 0.00 -4.80 13.39
C LYS A 20 1.08 -3.90 12.80
N TYR A 21 0.71 -2.77 12.21
CA TYR A 21 1.62 -1.77 11.63
C TYR A 21 1.91 -0.61 12.57
N LYS A 22 1.32 -0.58 13.77
CA LYS A 22 1.68 0.43 14.78
C LYS A 22 3.15 0.27 15.19
N ASP A 23 3.80 1.38 15.50
CA ASP A 23 5.19 1.39 15.98
C ASP A 23 5.38 0.51 17.23
N SER A 24 4.37 0.46 18.10
CA SER A 24 4.36 -0.39 19.29
C SER A 24 4.45 -1.89 18.99
N ALA A 25 3.90 -2.33 17.85
CA ALA A 25 3.92 -3.73 17.41
C ALA A 25 5.26 -4.14 16.76
N GLN A 26 6.10 -3.16 16.43
CA GLN A 26 7.33 -3.35 15.66
C GLN A 26 8.60 -3.18 16.52
N LYS A 27 8.53 -3.08 17.86
CA LYS A 27 9.66 -2.67 18.70
C LYS A 27 10.89 -3.60 18.71
N ASP A 28 10.71 -4.90 18.48
CA ASP A 28 11.76 -5.91 18.64
C ASP A 28 12.79 -5.87 17.49
N ASP A 29 13.98 -5.33 17.77
CA ASP A 29 15.08 -5.22 16.80
C ASP A 29 15.71 -6.56 16.40
N MET A 30 15.44 -7.66 17.10
CA MET A 30 15.85 -8.98 16.64
C MET A 30 14.99 -9.45 15.46
N ILE A 31 13.72 -9.04 15.44
CA ILE A 31 12.74 -9.43 14.39
C ILE A 31 12.64 -8.38 13.30
N PHE A 32 12.64 -7.10 13.67
CA PHE A 32 12.39 -5.99 12.77
C PHE A 32 13.68 -5.25 12.40
N GLU A 33 13.76 -4.74 11.18
CA GLU A 33 14.85 -3.87 10.71
C GLU A 33 14.32 -2.63 10.01
N GLU A 34 15.07 -1.54 10.11
CA GLU A 34 14.81 -0.32 9.34
C GLU A 34 15.28 -0.52 7.89
N CYS A 35 14.37 -0.35 6.93
CA CYS A 35 14.67 -0.51 5.51
C CYS A 35 14.79 0.82 4.75
N GLY A 36 14.82 1.95 5.45
CA GLY A 36 14.91 3.28 4.86
C GLY A 36 13.56 3.88 4.50
N SER A 37 13.55 5.21 4.33
CA SER A 37 12.35 6.03 4.02
C SER A 37 12.15 6.27 2.51
N VAL A 38 13.05 5.76 1.67
CA VAL A 38 13.01 5.85 0.21
C VAL A 38 13.04 4.44 -0.37
N PRO A 39 12.25 4.13 -1.42
CA PRO A 39 12.27 2.81 -2.04
C PRO A 39 13.65 2.43 -2.58
N SER A 40 14.09 1.21 -2.27
CA SER A 40 15.34 0.62 -2.71
C SER A 40 15.14 -0.75 -3.37
N GLU A 41 16.25 -1.31 -3.85
CA GLU A 41 16.35 -2.67 -4.40
C GLU A 41 15.80 -3.75 -3.46
N LEU A 42 15.51 -4.91 -4.04
CA LEU A 42 15.08 -6.13 -3.34
C LEU A 42 16.06 -6.47 -2.20
N LYS A 43 15.52 -6.88 -1.04
CA LYS A 43 16.33 -7.33 0.08
C LYS A 43 16.31 -8.85 0.18
N GLU A 44 17.29 -9.49 -0.44
CA GLU A 44 17.47 -10.93 -0.35
C GLU A 44 18.08 -11.33 1.00
N ARG A 45 17.43 -12.26 1.70
CA ARG A 45 17.79 -12.70 3.05
C ARG A 45 18.43 -14.10 3.04
N GLY A 46 19.02 -14.51 1.91
CA GLY A 46 19.63 -15.82 1.70
C GLY A 46 18.64 -16.85 1.14
N GLU A 47 18.95 -18.13 1.33
CA GLU A 47 18.16 -19.26 0.84
C GLU A 47 16.89 -19.52 1.67
N PHE A 48 15.93 -20.24 1.08
CA PHE A 48 14.65 -20.65 1.70
C PHE A 48 14.81 -21.89 2.58
N ASN A 49 15.79 -21.86 3.47
CA ASN A 49 16.13 -22.94 4.40
C ASN A 49 16.17 -22.41 5.85
N ASN A 50 16.41 -23.30 6.82
CA ASN A 50 16.46 -22.93 8.24
C ASN A 50 17.87 -22.57 8.75
N GLU A 51 18.89 -22.54 7.88
CA GLU A 51 20.30 -22.42 8.31
C GLU A 51 20.60 -21.11 9.04
N ARG A 52 19.93 -20.01 8.64
CA ARG A 52 20.07 -18.70 9.31
C ARG A 52 18.90 -18.36 10.23
N GLY A 53 18.02 -19.33 10.51
CA GLY A 53 16.84 -19.14 11.35
C GLY A 53 15.82 -18.15 10.77
N GLU A 54 15.10 -17.46 11.67
CA GLU A 54 14.12 -16.43 11.33
C GLU A 54 14.79 -15.22 10.66
N ARG A 55 14.17 -14.72 9.59
CA ARG A 55 14.69 -13.59 8.82
C ARG A 55 14.06 -12.30 9.32
N LYS A 56 14.89 -11.26 9.40
CA LYS A 56 14.39 -9.93 9.75
C LYS A 56 13.28 -9.47 8.80
N VAL A 57 12.41 -8.62 9.33
CA VAL A 57 11.26 -8.04 8.63
C VAL A 57 11.48 -6.55 8.49
N CYS A 58 11.30 -6.00 7.28
CA CYS A 58 11.29 -4.55 7.11
C CYS A 58 10.13 -3.93 7.90
N ARG A 59 10.45 -2.95 8.73
CA ARG A 59 9.46 -2.11 9.41
C ARG A 59 8.64 -1.34 8.38
N PHE A 60 7.34 -1.22 8.60
CA PHE A 60 6.48 -0.35 7.80
C PHE A 60 5.74 0.64 8.69
N LYS A 61 5.94 1.93 8.41
CA LYS A 61 5.46 3.04 9.23
C LYS A 61 4.12 3.56 8.71
N LEU A 62 3.15 3.77 9.60
CA LEU A 62 1.81 4.22 9.23
C LEU A 62 1.82 5.61 8.61
N GLU A 63 2.79 6.44 8.98
CA GLU A 63 3.03 7.79 8.46
C GLU A 63 3.20 7.81 6.94
N TRP A 64 3.69 6.71 6.33
CA TRP A 64 3.83 6.61 4.88
C TRP A 64 2.50 6.51 4.14
N LEU A 65 1.40 6.21 4.84
CA LEU A 65 0.04 6.25 4.29
C LEU A 65 -0.58 7.66 4.32
N GLY A 66 0.18 8.67 4.73
CA GLY A 66 -0.24 10.08 4.69
C GLY A 66 -1.54 10.31 5.44
N ASN A 67 -2.49 10.96 4.76
CA ASN A 67 -3.81 11.28 5.32
C ASN A 67 -4.64 10.04 5.69
N CYS A 68 -4.31 8.88 5.10
CA CYS A 68 -5.00 7.61 5.33
C CYS A 68 -4.36 6.75 6.43
N SER A 69 -3.43 7.31 7.21
CA SER A 69 -2.72 6.60 8.27
C SER A 69 -3.58 6.27 9.49
N GLY A 70 -4.64 7.05 9.74
CA GLY A 70 -5.40 7.01 10.98
C GLY A 70 -4.77 7.81 12.13
N ILE A 71 -3.66 8.53 11.87
CA ILE A 71 -2.96 9.32 12.90
C ILE A 71 -3.65 10.66 13.11
N ASN A 72 -3.93 11.38 12.03
CA ASN A 72 -4.57 12.70 12.07
C ASN A 72 -6.11 12.62 11.93
N ASP A 73 -6.58 11.62 11.20
CA ASP A 73 -8.00 11.37 10.96
C ASP A 73 -8.33 9.88 11.17
N GLU A 74 -8.99 9.58 12.27
CA GLU A 74 -9.44 8.22 12.62
C GLU A 74 -10.60 7.73 11.74
N THR A 75 -11.23 8.62 10.97
CA THR A 75 -12.34 8.28 10.07
C THR A 75 -11.89 7.91 8.66
N TYR A 76 -10.57 7.99 8.37
CA TYR A 76 -9.99 7.63 7.08
C TYR A 76 -10.69 8.32 5.89
N GLY A 77 -11.05 9.59 6.05
CA GLY A 77 -11.72 10.43 5.08
C GLY A 77 -13.21 10.13 4.84
N TYR A 78 -13.78 9.08 5.46
CA TYR A 78 -15.20 8.72 5.26
C TYR A 78 -16.15 9.80 5.78
N LYS A 79 -15.79 10.48 6.87
CA LYS A 79 -16.60 11.57 7.43
C LYS A 79 -16.74 12.75 6.46
N GLU A 80 -15.69 13.04 5.70
CA GLU A 80 -15.69 14.11 4.68
C GLU A 80 -16.24 13.64 3.33
N GLY A 81 -16.60 12.36 3.19
CA GLY A 81 -16.98 11.77 1.92
C GLY A 81 -15.82 11.63 0.93
N LYS A 82 -14.59 11.58 1.45
CA LYS A 82 -13.34 11.38 0.69
C LYS A 82 -12.65 10.10 1.16
N PRO A 83 -13.26 8.92 0.94
CA PRO A 83 -12.85 7.69 1.58
C PRO A 83 -11.43 7.28 1.16
N CYS A 84 -10.67 6.79 2.13
CA CYS A 84 -9.41 6.11 1.91
C CYS A 84 -9.62 4.61 1.67
N VAL A 85 -8.89 4.07 0.69
CA VAL A 85 -8.81 2.64 0.39
C VAL A 85 -7.36 2.20 0.52
N ILE A 86 -7.11 1.16 1.30
CA ILE A 86 -5.77 0.57 1.46
C ILE A 86 -5.60 -0.57 0.47
N ILE A 87 -4.68 -0.42 -0.47
CA ILE A 87 -4.30 -1.42 -1.45
C ILE A 87 -3.13 -2.23 -0.89
N LYS A 88 -3.22 -3.55 -1.07
CA LYS A 88 -2.19 -4.50 -0.67
C LYS A 88 -1.94 -5.51 -1.79
N LEU A 89 -0.70 -5.94 -1.94
CA LEU A 89 -0.37 -7.07 -2.82
C LEU A 89 -0.50 -8.41 -2.09
N ASN A 90 -0.85 -9.48 -2.81
CA ASN A 90 -0.84 -10.81 -2.24
C ASN A 90 0.59 -11.25 -1.90
N ARG A 91 0.75 -11.92 -0.75
CA ARG A 91 2.05 -12.48 -0.34
C ARG A 91 2.29 -13.80 -1.08
N VAL A 92 3.29 -13.81 -1.95
CA VAL A 92 3.74 -15.00 -2.68
C VAL A 92 5.18 -15.31 -2.26
N LEU A 93 5.42 -16.54 -1.83
CA LEU A 93 6.75 -16.98 -1.38
C LEU A 93 7.75 -16.87 -2.53
N GLY A 94 8.89 -16.23 -2.29
CA GLY A 94 9.95 -16.06 -3.28
C GLY A 94 9.64 -15.08 -4.42
N PHE A 95 8.46 -14.44 -4.42
CA PHE A 95 8.08 -13.52 -5.48
C PHE A 95 8.92 -12.24 -5.46
N LYS A 96 9.41 -11.86 -6.63
CA LYS A 96 10.22 -10.66 -6.87
C LYS A 96 9.49 -9.79 -7.91
N PRO A 97 8.80 -8.72 -7.49
CA PRO A 97 8.11 -7.84 -8.42
C PRO A 97 9.11 -7.15 -9.34
N LYS A 98 8.75 -7.04 -10.61
CA LYS A 98 9.53 -6.34 -11.63
C LYS A 98 8.71 -5.14 -12.12
N PRO A 99 9.08 -3.90 -11.75
CA PRO A 99 8.47 -2.70 -12.29
C PRO A 99 8.56 -2.65 -13.83
N PRO A 100 7.62 -1.97 -14.50
CA PRO A 100 7.65 -1.85 -15.95
C PRO A 100 8.92 -1.10 -16.41
N LYS A 101 9.42 -1.46 -17.60
CA LYS A 101 10.57 -0.79 -18.23
C LYS A 101 10.19 0.62 -18.68
N ASN A 102 11.19 1.51 -18.77
CA ASN A 102 11.02 2.90 -19.17
C ASN A 102 10.27 3.08 -20.52
N GLU A 103 10.42 2.13 -21.45
CA GLU A 103 9.78 2.17 -22.77
C GLU A 103 8.24 2.02 -22.72
N SER A 104 7.71 1.48 -21.62
CA SER A 104 6.26 1.36 -21.40
C SER A 104 5.64 2.63 -20.79
N LEU A 105 6.44 3.68 -20.52
CA LEU A 105 6.01 4.89 -19.79
C LEU A 105 5.02 5.79 -20.55
N GLU A 106 4.84 5.61 -21.86
CA GLU A 106 3.87 6.39 -22.65
C GLU A 106 2.43 6.22 -22.15
N THR A 107 2.13 5.12 -21.45
CA THR A 107 0.81 4.87 -20.83
C THR A 107 0.65 5.48 -19.43
N TYR A 108 1.74 6.00 -18.82
CA TYR A 108 1.79 6.39 -17.41
C TYR A 108 2.29 7.84 -17.15
N PRO A 109 1.86 8.86 -17.92
CA PRO A 109 2.47 10.19 -17.91
C PRO A 109 2.31 11.00 -16.59
N VAL A 110 1.58 10.48 -15.59
CA VAL A 110 1.14 11.26 -14.41
C VAL A 110 1.85 10.87 -13.11
N MET A 111 2.68 9.82 -13.09
CA MET A 111 3.23 9.29 -11.84
C MET A 111 4.75 9.42 -11.74
N LYS A 112 5.22 9.78 -10.53
CA LYS A 112 6.64 9.82 -10.17
C LYS A 112 7.24 8.42 -10.37
N TYR A 113 8.04 8.25 -11.43
CA TYR A 113 8.67 6.97 -11.73
C TYR A 113 9.80 6.65 -10.74
N SER A 114 9.92 5.38 -10.37
CA SER A 114 11.08 4.83 -9.66
C SER A 114 11.32 3.39 -10.10
N PRO A 115 12.57 3.01 -10.39
CA PRO A 115 12.92 1.62 -10.72
C PRO A 115 12.72 0.66 -9.54
N TYR A 116 12.50 1.18 -8.33
CA TYR A 116 12.36 0.41 -7.09
C TYR A 116 10.93 0.38 -6.56
N VAL A 117 9.96 0.76 -7.38
CA VAL A 117 8.53 0.76 -7.01
C VAL A 117 7.73 0.02 -8.07
N LEU A 118 6.91 -0.95 -7.66
CA LEU A 118 5.89 -1.55 -8.50
C LEU A 118 4.66 -0.61 -8.56
N PRO A 119 4.41 0.10 -9.66
CA PRO A 119 3.40 1.15 -9.71
C PRO A 119 1.97 0.59 -9.67
N VAL A 120 1.07 1.37 -9.08
CA VAL A 120 -0.38 1.11 -9.03
C VAL A 120 -1.12 2.34 -9.51
N GLN A 121 -2.08 2.16 -10.41
CA GLN A 121 -2.97 3.22 -10.88
C GLN A 121 -4.42 2.83 -10.69
N CYS A 122 -5.20 3.73 -10.13
CA CYS A 122 -6.65 3.63 -10.02
C CYS A 122 -7.33 4.55 -11.04
N THR A 123 -8.38 4.05 -11.68
CA THR A 123 -9.21 4.79 -12.64
C THR A 123 -10.66 4.31 -12.59
N GLY A 124 -11.57 5.01 -13.26
CA GLY A 124 -12.93 4.54 -13.46
C GLY A 124 -12.94 3.29 -14.34
N LYS A 125 -13.70 2.26 -13.94
CA LYS A 125 -13.78 0.98 -14.65
C LYS A 125 -14.39 1.13 -16.04
N ARG A 126 -15.33 2.06 -16.21
CA ARG A 126 -15.98 2.41 -17.47
C ARG A 126 -15.83 3.90 -17.74
N ASP A 127 -16.09 4.32 -18.97
CA ASP A 127 -15.97 5.74 -19.33
C ASP A 127 -16.91 6.64 -18.51
N GLU A 128 -18.13 6.15 -18.20
CA GLU A 128 -19.08 6.82 -17.30
C GLU A 128 -18.58 6.99 -15.85
N ASP A 129 -17.66 6.14 -15.38
CA ASP A 129 -17.08 6.21 -14.03
C ASP A 129 -15.89 7.18 -13.98
N LYS A 130 -15.16 7.33 -15.10
CA LYS A 130 -13.93 8.13 -15.17
C LYS A 130 -14.20 9.61 -14.89
N GLU A 131 -15.34 10.12 -15.34
CA GLU A 131 -15.73 11.52 -15.10
C GLU A 131 -16.18 11.74 -13.64
N LYS A 132 -16.60 10.67 -12.94
CA LYS A 132 -17.18 10.75 -11.59
C LYS A 132 -16.16 10.57 -10.46
N ILE A 133 -14.98 9.99 -10.76
CA ILE A 133 -13.95 9.69 -9.76
C ILE A 133 -13.14 10.93 -9.33
N GLY A 134 -13.09 11.96 -10.17
CA GLY A 134 -12.35 13.18 -9.93
C GLY A 134 -10.85 12.94 -9.70
N ASN A 135 -10.27 13.67 -8.75
CA ASN A 135 -8.85 13.55 -8.41
C ASN A 135 -8.60 12.35 -7.49
N VAL A 136 -7.51 11.62 -7.75
CA VAL A 136 -7.08 10.45 -6.99
C VAL A 136 -5.71 10.73 -6.39
N GLU A 137 -5.62 10.69 -5.07
CA GLU A 137 -4.38 10.90 -4.33
C GLU A 137 -3.81 9.57 -3.85
N TYR A 138 -2.48 9.42 -3.95
CA TYR A 138 -1.77 8.20 -3.58
C TYR A 138 -0.79 8.49 -2.46
N PHE A 139 -0.81 7.66 -1.42
CA PHE A 139 0.09 7.77 -0.28
C PHE A 139 0.82 6.45 -0.04
N GLY A 140 2.12 6.46 -0.29
CA GLY A 140 3.00 5.32 -0.10
C GLY A 140 4.40 5.76 0.33
N LEU A 141 5.27 4.77 0.57
CA LEU A 141 6.65 5.00 0.99
C LEU A 141 7.38 5.93 0.01
N GLY A 142 7.97 7.02 0.51
CA GLY A 142 8.67 8.02 -0.31
C GLY A 142 7.77 8.87 -1.22
N GLY A 143 6.46 8.83 -0.99
CA GLY A 143 5.45 9.54 -1.80
C GLY A 143 5.24 8.90 -3.18
N TYR A 144 5.55 7.61 -3.34
CA TYR A 144 5.39 6.90 -4.60
C TYR A 144 4.05 6.13 -4.64
N PRO A 145 3.34 6.12 -5.79
CA PRO A 145 2.08 5.41 -5.98
C PRO A 145 2.33 3.93 -6.30
N GLY A 146 2.84 3.17 -5.32
CA GLY A 146 3.13 1.76 -5.56
C GLY A 146 3.80 1.03 -4.40
N PHE A 147 4.29 -0.18 -4.68
CA PHE A 147 4.91 -1.04 -3.68
C PHE A 147 6.45 -1.00 -3.77
N PRO A 148 7.16 -0.61 -2.70
CA PRO A 148 8.62 -0.59 -2.67
C PRO A 148 9.23 -2.01 -2.74
N LEU A 149 10.24 -2.19 -3.59
CA LEU A 149 10.87 -3.50 -3.87
C LEU A 149 11.61 -4.08 -2.65
N GLN A 150 12.17 -3.25 -1.78
CA GLN A 150 12.91 -3.66 -0.57
C GLN A 150 12.18 -4.57 0.41
N TYR A 151 10.86 -4.75 0.27
CA TYR A 151 10.06 -5.68 1.09
C TYR A 151 10.00 -7.10 0.51
N TYR A 152 10.53 -7.30 -0.69
CA TYR A 152 10.53 -8.57 -1.42
C TYR A 152 11.94 -9.15 -1.50
N PRO A 153 12.07 -10.49 -1.60
CA PRO A 153 11.00 -11.49 -1.61
C PRO A 153 10.46 -11.82 -0.20
N TYR A 154 9.26 -12.42 -0.16
CA TYR A 154 8.69 -13.00 1.06
C TYR A 154 9.20 -14.42 1.29
N TYR A 155 9.65 -14.72 2.51
CA TYR A 155 10.26 -16.01 2.87
C TYR A 155 9.29 -17.02 3.50
N GLY A 156 7.99 -16.72 3.54
CA GLY A 156 6.99 -17.59 4.14
C GLY A 156 6.80 -17.38 5.64
N LYS A 157 5.70 -17.92 6.19
CA LYS A 157 5.30 -17.67 7.59
C LYS A 157 6.25 -18.34 8.59
N LEU A 158 6.89 -19.44 8.19
CA LEU A 158 7.87 -20.14 9.02
C LEU A 158 9.14 -19.30 9.24
N LEU A 159 9.67 -18.68 8.18
CA LEU A 159 10.91 -17.90 8.24
C LEU A 159 10.68 -16.42 8.58
N GLN A 160 9.49 -15.88 8.33
CA GLN A 160 9.11 -14.50 8.65
C GLN A 160 7.70 -14.45 9.26
N PRO A 161 7.51 -14.90 10.51
CA PRO A 161 6.20 -15.02 11.14
C PRO A 161 5.50 -13.67 11.31
N LYS A 162 6.26 -12.60 11.56
CA LYS A 162 5.76 -11.23 11.74
C LYS A 162 5.92 -10.34 10.49
N TYR A 163 6.05 -10.94 9.30
CA TYR A 163 6.23 -10.18 8.05
C TYR A 163 5.13 -9.13 7.83
N LEU A 164 5.55 -7.89 7.63
CA LEU A 164 4.71 -6.75 7.24
C LEU A 164 4.91 -6.47 5.76
N GLN A 165 3.89 -6.77 4.97
CA GLN A 165 3.87 -6.44 3.54
C GLN A 165 3.70 -4.93 3.36
N PRO A 166 4.28 -4.34 2.29
CA PRO A 166 4.11 -2.92 2.02
C PRO A 166 2.64 -2.62 1.70
N LEU A 167 2.20 -1.43 2.09
CA LEU A 167 0.85 -0.92 1.85
C LEU A 167 0.92 0.34 0.99
N LEU A 168 -0.16 0.59 0.26
CA LEU A 168 -0.41 1.82 -0.48
C LEU A 168 -1.81 2.30 -0.10
N ALA A 169 -1.96 3.56 0.27
CA ALA A 169 -3.27 4.17 0.43
C ALA A 169 -3.65 4.98 -0.80
N VAL A 170 -4.93 4.95 -1.15
CA VAL A 170 -5.52 5.75 -2.21
C VAL A 170 -6.72 6.49 -1.64
N GLN A 171 -6.73 7.82 -1.78
CA GLN A 171 -7.83 8.66 -1.35
C GLN A 171 -8.53 9.27 -2.56
N PHE A 172 -9.84 9.11 -2.60
CA PHE A 172 -10.68 9.70 -3.64
C PHE A 172 -11.25 11.02 -3.12
N THR A 173 -10.71 12.16 -3.59
CA THR A 173 -10.96 13.47 -2.96
C THR A 173 -12.10 14.24 -3.58
N ASN A 174 -12.52 13.90 -4.81
CA ASN A 174 -13.56 14.61 -5.54
C ASN A 174 -14.54 13.62 -6.22
N LEU A 175 -15.13 12.73 -5.43
CA LEU A 175 -16.14 11.78 -5.90
C LEU A 175 -17.48 12.48 -6.12
N THR A 176 -18.17 12.10 -7.20
CA THR A 176 -19.59 12.45 -7.38
C THR A 176 -20.43 11.71 -6.34
N MET A 177 -21.16 12.45 -5.52
CA MET A 177 -22.03 11.90 -4.48
C MET A 177 -23.32 11.29 -5.06
N ASP A 178 -23.99 10.46 -4.25
CA ASP A 178 -25.31 9.88 -4.55
C ASP A 178 -25.38 9.02 -5.83
N THR A 179 -24.24 8.49 -6.29
CA THR A 179 -24.14 7.54 -7.41
C THR A 179 -23.16 6.42 -7.08
N GLU A 180 -23.43 5.21 -7.57
CA GLU A 180 -22.43 4.15 -7.61
C GLU A 180 -21.35 4.52 -8.64
N ILE A 181 -20.07 4.34 -8.27
CA ILE A 181 -18.91 4.54 -9.14
C ILE A 181 -18.06 3.27 -9.05
N ARG A 182 -17.69 2.71 -10.20
CA ARG A 182 -16.85 1.52 -10.25
C ARG A 182 -15.42 1.92 -10.51
N ILE A 183 -14.53 1.51 -9.59
CA ILE A 183 -13.12 1.86 -9.62
C ILE A 183 -12.31 0.60 -9.94
N GLU A 184 -11.30 0.77 -10.79
CA GLU A 184 -10.35 -0.27 -11.15
C GLU A 184 -8.94 0.21 -10.80
N CYS A 185 -8.28 -0.50 -9.88
CA CYS A 185 -6.89 -0.26 -9.51
C CYS A 185 -6.00 -1.39 -10.06
N LYS A 186 -5.05 -1.05 -10.94
CA LYS A 186 -4.13 -1.98 -11.58
C LYS A 186 -2.71 -1.76 -11.06
N ALA A 187 -2.06 -2.85 -10.67
CA ALA A 187 -0.62 -2.87 -10.50
C ALA A 187 0.02 -3.26 -11.84
N TYR A 188 1.07 -2.53 -12.25
CA TYR A 188 1.75 -2.76 -13.53
C TYR A 188 3.16 -3.26 -13.29
N GLY A 189 3.60 -4.23 -14.10
CA GLY A 189 4.91 -4.85 -14.01
C GLY A 189 5.17 -5.76 -15.21
N GLU A 190 6.36 -6.34 -15.25
CA GLU A 190 6.76 -7.38 -16.24
C GLU A 190 6.17 -8.76 -15.93
#